data_AF-A0A2V9JQ51-F1
#
_entry.id   AF-A0A2V9JQ51-F1
#
_cell.length_a   1.000
_cell.length_b   1.000
_cell.length_c   1.000
_cell.angle_alpha   90.00
_cell.angle_beta   90.00
_cell.angle_gamma   90.00
#
_symmetry.space_group_name_H-M   'P 1'
#
loop_
_entity.id
_entity.type
_entity.pdbx_description
1 polymer ?
#
loop_
_entity_poly.entity_id
_entity_poly.type
_entity_poly.pdbx_seq_one_letter_code
_entity_poly.pdbx_strand_id
1 'polypeptide(L)'
;MKLILVSALLLVPVSAEARQDAGRALFLKMCSGCHGENARGGRGTDLTSGNWRWGGTDAEIVRNILKGIPGTGMPPFPVEESEARSIVVFLRSLRGATADTVTGDPAAGRPLFERHCSRCHMFRGSGGRLGPDLSTVREEKNPTELLDAILRPDASLRSGFETVEWKPRGGAVARGTLKNEDTFSLQVMDEKETLHLFLKQDLEFARPDTRSLMPAPALGAREVDDIVAYLWKDGPAGDLPRWEPAADLNITFTRLKQASAEPHNWLTYWGNYRGTHASEISSITPSNVGALRGAWAYQFGGTGIETSPIVVDGLMFVTGPLDDAAALDARTGRAVWRYRHRVPNDVHSSCTVMTNRGLAVLGDRLYLGTLDTYLVALDAKTGAKIWEVPVDDYRKGFSITHAPLALDGKIVVGVTAGECALTGFVDAYDASTGKRLPARAPRGQAIPQTPAGDPPG
;
A
#
# COMPACT_ATOMS: atom_id res chain seq x y z
N MET A 1 -31.11 8.26 68.88
CA MET A 1 -31.71 7.93 67.57
C MET A 1 -30.82 8.56 66.50
N LYS A 2 -30.02 7.76 65.77
CA LYS A 2 -29.13 8.25 64.69
C LYS A 2 -29.92 8.22 63.38
N LEU A 3 -30.05 9.37 62.70
CA LEU A 3 -30.52 9.43 61.31
C LEU A 3 -29.31 9.20 60.39
N ILE A 4 -29.40 8.19 59.55
CA ILE A 4 -28.44 7.89 58.48
C ILE A 4 -28.92 8.63 57.22
N LEU A 5 -28.10 9.56 56.70
CA LEU A 5 -28.28 10.16 55.37
C LEU A 5 -27.70 9.18 54.33
N VAL A 6 -28.55 8.63 53.47
CA VAL A 6 -28.13 7.84 52.31
C VAL A 6 -27.91 8.82 51.15
N SER A 7 -26.65 8.93 50.71
CA SER A 7 -26.26 9.73 49.55
C SER A 7 -26.64 8.96 48.27
N ALA A 8 -27.58 9.50 47.49
CA ALA A 8 -27.98 8.94 46.21
C ALA A 8 -26.97 9.38 45.13
N LEU A 9 -26.15 8.44 44.65
CA LEU A 9 -25.29 8.62 43.49
C LEU A 9 -26.19 8.70 42.23
N LEU A 10 -26.33 9.88 41.64
CA LEU A 10 -27.02 10.07 40.37
C LEU A 10 -26.19 9.42 39.25
N LEU A 11 -26.66 8.27 38.75
CA LEU A 11 -26.19 7.67 37.49
C LEU A 11 -26.59 8.60 36.34
N VAL A 12 -25.63 9.37 35.82
CA VAL A 12 -25.81 10.10 34.58
C VAL A 12 -25.85 9.07 33.44
N PRO A 13 -26.91 9.02 32.62
CA PRO A 13 -26.97 8.08 31.51
C PRO A 13 -25.87 8.43 30.49
N VAL A 14 -25.05 7.43 30.15
CA VAL A 14 -24.07 7.55 29.07
C VAL A 14 -24.82 7.84 27.76
N SER A 15 -24.47 8.94 27.09
CA SER A 15 -25.14 9.36 25.85
C SER A 15 -25.03 8.29 24.76
N ALA A 16 -25.94 8.32 23.80
CA ALA A 16 -25.91 7.40 22.65
C ALA A 16 -24.61 7.58 21.84
N GLU A 17 -24.13 8.81 21.69
CA GLU A 17 -22.86 9.14 21.01
C GLU A 17 -21.65 8.56 21.75
N ALA A 18 -21.58 8.70 23.07
CA ALA A 18 -20.48 8.13 23.85
C ALA A 18 -20.46 6.59 23.78
N ARG A 19 -21.63 5.94 23.69
CA ARG A 19 -21.72 4.49 23.47
C ARG A 19 -21.33 4.09 22.05
N GLN A 20 -21.64 4.91 21.05
CA GLN A 20 -21.20 4.69 19.69
C GLN A 20 -19.68 4.82 19.56
N ASP A 21 -19.06 5.84 20.16
CA ASP A 21 -17.61 6.05 20.14
C ASP A 21 -16.85 4.91 20.85
N ALA A 22 -17.33 4.51 22.02
CA ALA A 22 -16.79 3.34 22.74
C ALA A 22 -16.92 2.05 21.92
N GLY A 23 -18.09 1.85 21.29
CA GLY A 23 -18.35 0.73 20.38
C GLY A 23 -17.41 0.70 19.18
N ARG A 24 -17.15 1.86 18.57
CA ARG A 24 -16.24 2.02 17.43
C ARG A 24 -14.81 1.68 17.84
N ALA A 25 -14.32 2.20 18.96
CA ALA A 25 -12.96 1.92 19.44
C ALA A 25 -12.74 0.41 19.69
N LEU A 26 -13.72 -0.25 20.31
CA LEU A 26 -13.70 -1.71 20.52
C LEU A 26 -13.73 -2.48 19.19
N PHE A 27 -14.59 -2.07 18.25
CA PHE A 27 -14.68 -2.68 16.93
C PHE A 27 -13.35 -2.56 16.15
N LEU A 28 -12.75 -1.36 16.13
CA LEU A 28 -11.47 -1.13 15.45
C LEU A 28 -10.35 -1.96 16.05
N LYS A 29 -10.36 -2.17 17.37
CA LYS A 29 -9.35 -2.97 18.06
C LYS A 29 -9.50 -4.48 17.81
N MET A 30 -10.73 -4.99 17.72
CA MET A 30 -10.99 -6.44 17.81
C MET A 30 -11.57 -7.06 16.54
N CYS A 31 -12.29 -6.28 15.72
CA CYS A 31 -13.09 -6.80 14.61
C CYS A 31 -12.58 -6.35 13.23
N SER A 32 -11.95 -5.17 13.15
CA SER A 32 -11.49 -4.57 11.88
C SER A 32 -10.52 -5.46 11.09
N GLY A 33 -9.71 -6.27 11.78
CA GLY A 33 -8.75 -7.17 11.13
C GLY A 33 -9.39 -8.21 10.20
N CYS A 34 -10.68 -8.54 10.41
CA CYS A 34 -11.44 -9.43 9.52
C CYS A 34 -12.52 -8.67 8.73
N HIS A 35 -13.20 -7.70 9.35
CA HIS A 35 -14.37 -7.03 8.78
C HIS A 35 -14.07 -5.66 8.16
N GLY A 36 -12.82 -5.20 8.15
CA GLY A 36 -12.43 -3.86 7.70
C GLY A 36 -12.81 -2.79 8.72
N GLU A 37 -12.14 -1.63 8.69
CA GLU A 37 -12.43 -0.52 9.63
C GLU A 37 -13.84 0.05 9.46
N ASN A 38 -14.38 0.04 8.24
CA ASN A 38 -15.76 0.46 7.93
C ASN A 38 -16.79 -0.68 8.05
N ALA A 39 -16.38 -1.83 8.56
CA ALA A 39 -17.21 -3.02 8.67
C ALA A 39 -17.79 -3.57 7.34
N ARG A 40 -17.29 -3.14 6.17
CA ARG A 40 -17.77 -3.61 4.86
C ARG A 40 -17.16 -4.94 4.42
N GLY A 41 -16.23 -5.50 5.20
CA GLY A 41 -15.71 -6.85 5.03
C GLY A 41 -14.21 -6.93 4.76
N GLY A 42 -13.78 -8.08 4.24
CA GLY A 42 -12.40 -8.45 4.00
C GLY A 42 -12.28 -9.98 3.97
N ARG A 43 -11.59 -10.56 4.96
CA ARG A 43 -11.69 -12.00 5.26
C ARG A 43 -13.07 -12.36 5.82
N GLY A 44 -13.70 -11.44 6.56
CA GLY A 44 -15.04 -11.55 7.12
C GLY A 44 -16.11 -10.91 6.22
N THR A 45 -17.37 -11.16 6.56
CA THR A 45 -18.53 -10.63 5.82
C THR A 45 -18.74 -9.12 6.03
N ASP A 46 -19.47 -8.50 5.11
CA ASP A 46 -20.00 -7.12 5.22
C ASP A 46 -21.04 -7.02 6.35
N LEU A 47 -20.70 -6.27 7.40
CA LEU A 47 -21.51 -5.96 8.58
C LEU A 47 -22.29 -4.65 8.45
N THR A 48 -22.34 -4.03 7.26
CA THR A 48 -23.17 -2.85 6.99
C THR A 48 -24.48 -3.23 6.29
N SER A 49 -24.48 -4.33 5.53
CA SER A 49 -25.64 -4.89 4.81
C SER A 49 -26.83 -5.20 5.71
N GLY A 50 -26.52 -5.61 6.93
CA GLY A 50 -27.48 -5.86 7.97
C GLY A 50 -28.36 -7.12 7.81
N ASN A 51 -28.12 -7.91 6.78
CA ASN A 51 -28.78 -9.18 6.55
C ASN A 51 -27.71 -10.28 6.58
N TRP A 52 -27.53 -10.94 7.72
CA TRP A 52 -26.47 -11.93 7.89
C TRP A 52 -27.02 -13.33 8.10
N ARG A 53 -26.32 -14.30 7.51
CA ARG A 53 -26.66 -15.73 7.58
C ARG A 53 -26.70 -16.27 9.01
N TRP A 54 -25.94 -15.68 9.92
CA TRP A 54 -25.76 -16.16 11.30
C TRP A 54 -26.29 -15.18 12.36
N GLY A 55 -27.37 -14.44 12.04
CA GLY A 55 -28.08 -13.57 12.99
C GLY A 55 -28.45 -12.20 12.41
N GLY A 56 -29.29 -11.45 13.12
CA GLY A 56 -29.71 -10.12 12.67
C GLY A 56 -30.31 -9.22 13.75
N THR A 57 -30.61 -9.76 14.93
CA THR A 57 -31.03 -9.01 16.12
C THR A 57 -29.85 -8.63 17.01
N ASP A 58 -29.98 -7.56 17.79
CA ASP A 58 -28.89 -7.09 18.68
C ASP A 58 -28.42 -8.18 19.65
N ALA A 59 -29.34 -8.98 20.19
CA ALA A 59 -29.02 -10.06 21.12
C ALA A 59 -28.23 -11.20 20.46
N GLU A 60 -28.49 -11.51 19.19
CA GLU A 60 -27.73 -12.50 18.43
C GLU A 60 -26.33 -11.99 18.09
N ILE A 61 -26.21 -10.70 17.75
CA ILE A 61 -24.91 -10.10 17.47
C ILE A 61 -24.03 -10.09 18.72
N VAL A 62 -24.59 -9.68 19.86
CA VAL A 62 -23.92 -9.75 21.17
C VAL A 62 -23.48 -11.19 21.46
N ARG A 63 -24.37 -12.18 21.27
CA ARG A 63 -24.04 -13.59 21.46
C ARG A 63 -22.88 -14.04 20.58
N ASN A 64 -22.89 -13.67 19.31
CA ASN A 64 -21.85 -14.04 18.35
C ASN A 64 -20.50 -13.39 18.69
N ILE A 65 -20.49 -12.14 19.16
CA ILE A 65 -19.28 -11.47 19.64
C ILE A 65 -18.71 -12.23 20.85
N LEU A 66 -19.56 -12.57 21.83
CA LEU A 66 -19.12 -13.21 23.07
C LEU A 66 -18.69 -14.68 22.87
N LYS A 67 -19.35 -15.41 21.97
CA LYS A 67 -19.18 -16.88 21.84
C LYS A 67 -18.50 -17.32 20.55
N GLY A 68 -18.28 -16.40 19.61
CA GLY A 68 -17.90 -16.75 18.25
C GLY A 68 -19.05 -17.42 17.51
N ILE A 69 -18.81 -17.75 16.24
CA ILE A 69 -19.78 -18.48 15.42
C ILE A 69 -19.21 -19.86 15.09
N PRO A 70 -19.76 -20.94 15.67
CA PRO A 70 -19.30 -22.30 15.43
C PRO A 70 -19.24 -22.65 13.94
N GLY A 71 -18.16 -23.31 13.51
CA GLY A 71 -17.96 -23.69 12.11
C GLY A 71 -17.52 -22.54 11.19
N THR A 72 -17.16 -21.38 11.75
CA THR A 72 -16.62 -20.24 10.99
C THR A 72 -15.28 -19.78 11.57
N GLY A 73 -14.61 -18.86 10.86
CA GLY A 73 -13.38 -18.22 11.33
C GLY A 73 -13.60 -17.11 12.38
N MET A 74 -14.82 -16.88 12.88
CA MET A 74 -15.11 -15.86 13.89
C MET A 74 -14.99 -16.44 15.32
N PRO A 75 -13.91 -16.13 16.07
CA PRO A 75 -13.71 -16.65 17.43
C PRO A 75 -14.58 -15.90 18.46
N PRO A 76 -14.70 -16.42 19.70
CA PRO A 76 -15.19 -15.64 20.83
C PRO A 76 -14.22 -14.49 21.15
N PHE A 77 -14.77 -13.31 21.45
CA PHE A 77 -14.00 -12.15 21.86
C PHE A 77 -14.11 -11.91 23.37
N PRO A 78 -13.00 -11.63 24.08
CA PRO A 78 -12.99 -11.40 25.51
C PRO A 78 -13.47 -9.97 25.82
N VAL A 79 -14.77 -9.74 25.68
CA VAL A 79 -15.45 -8.47 26.02
C VAL A 79 -16.63 -8.74 26.94
N GLU A 80 -16.99 -7.76 27.75
CA GLU A 80 -18.19 -7.81 28.58
C GLU A 80 -19.46 -7.61 27.71
N GLU A 81 -20.62 -8.04 28.21
CA GLU A 81 -21.88 -7.90 27.47
C GLU A 81 -22.20 -6.43 27.14
N SER A 82 -21.88 -5.50 28.04
CA SER A 82 -22.06 -4.05 27.84
C SER A 82 -21.16 -3.49 26.73
N GLU A 83 -19.95 -4.02 26.60
CA GLU A 83 -19.00 -3.67 25.54
C GLU A 83 -19.47 -4.22 24.20
N ALA A 84 -19.90 -5.49 24.16
CA ALA A 84 -20.51 -6.10 22.99
C ALA A 84 -21.75 -5.31 22.52
N ARG A 85 -22.59 -4.83 23.45
CA ARG A 85 -23.73 -3.95 23.13
C ARG A 85 -23.28 -2.61 22.54
N SER A 86 -22.17 -2.04 23.02
CA SER A 86 -21.62 -0.80 22.45
C SER A 86 -21.14 -1.02 21.02
N ILE A 87 -20.48 -2.16 20.73
CA ILE A 87 -20.12 -2.55 19.35
C ILE A 87 -21.37 -2.68 18.48
N VAL A 88 -22.47 -3.25 18.99
CA VAL A 88 -23.74 -3.33 18.25
C VAL A 88 -24.31 -1.94 17.94
N VAL A 89 -24.29 -1.00 18.89
CA VAL A 89 -24.71 0.39 18.65
C VAL A 89 -23.91 1.01 17.50
N PHE A 90 -22.60 0.80 17.45
CA PHE A 90 -21.77 1.22 16.32
C PHE A 90 -22.16 0.52 15.01
N LEU A 91 -22.32 -0.80 14.98
CA LEU A 91 -22.75 -1.52 13.76
C LEU A 91 -24.12 -1.04 13.26
N ARG A 92 -25.02 -0.62 14.15
CA ARG A 92 -26.31 -0.05 13.78
C ARG A 92 -26.17 1.34 13.19
N SER A 93 -25.22 2.17 13.63
CA SER A 93 -24.97 3.48 13.01
C SER A 93 -24.42 3.37 11.59
N LEU A 94 -23.81 2.22 11.24
CA LEU A 94 -23.37 1.93 9.88
C LEU A 94 -24.50 1.49 8.95
N ARG A 95 -25.65 1.02 9.47
CA ARG A 95 -26.80 0.63 8.66
C ARG A 95 -27.54 1.86 8.17
N GLY A 96 -27.71 1.98 6.85
CA GLY A 96 -28.44 3.10 6.25
C GLY A 96 -27.59 4.34 5.97
N ALA A 97 -26.27 4.28 6.16
CA ALA A 97 -25.34 5.23 5.55
C ALA A 97 -25.29 4.96 4.02
N THR A 98 -26.35 5.34 3.32
CA THR A 98 -26.33 5.39 1.85
C THR A 98 -25.28 6.41 1.42
N ALA A 99 -24.67 6.16 0.26
CA ALA A 99 -23.67 7.02 -0.35
C ALA A 99 -24.17 8.44 -0.73
N ASP A 100 -25.37 8.83 -0.30
CA ASP A 100 -26.17 9.92 -0.85
C ASP A 100 -26.09 11.24 -0.06
N THR A 101 -25.46 11.28 1.12
CA THR A 101 -25.43 12.49 1.97
C THR A 101 -24.11 13.25 1.97
N VAL A 102 -23.30 13.14 0.92
CA VAL A 102 -22.15 14.05 0.77
C VAL A 102 -22.59 15.34 0.10
N THR A 103 -22.73 16.40 0.90
CA THR A 103 -23.28 17.72 0.58
C THR A 103 -22.35 18.64 -0.24
N GLY A 104 -21.08 18.26 -0.40
CA GLY A 104 -20.08 19.02 -1.14
C GLY A 104 -20.09 18.83 -2.66
N ASP A 105 -19.36 19.71 -3.34
CA ASP A 105 -19.08 19.73 -4.78
C ASP A 105 -17.70 19.12 -5.08
N PRO A 106 -17.63 17.95 -5.75
CA PRO A 106 -16.36 17.34 -6.16
C PRO A 106 -15.48 18.21 -7.05
N ALA A 107 -16.07 19.06 -7.90
CA ALA A 107 -15.32 19.93 -8.80
C ALA A 107 -14.61 21.05 -8.03
N ALA A 108 -15.25 21.59 -6.98
CA ALA A 108 -14.64 22.53 -6.05
C ALA A 108 -13.63 21.84 -5.12
N GLY A 109 -13.89 20.59 -4.73
CA GLY A 109 -13.04 19.82 -3.83
C GLY A 109 -11.67 19.44 -4.38
N ARG A 110 -11.59 19.14 -5.68
CA ARG A 110 -10.32 18.76 -6.33
C ARG A 110 -9.18 19.78 -6.13
N PRO A 111 -9.32 21.07 -6.52
CA PRO A 111 -8.25 22.04 -6.35
C PRO A 111 -7.96 22.35 -4.87
N LEU A 112 -8.90 22.10 -3.95
CA LEU A 112 -8.66 22.20 -2.51
C LEU A 112 -7.77 21.04 -2.04
N PHE A 113 -8.10 19.82 -2.43
CA PHE A 113 -7.30 18.63 -2.15
C PHE A 113 -5.86 18.77 -2.68
N GLU A 114 -5.72 19.19 -3.95
CA GLU A 114 -4.42 19.38 -4.58
C GLU A 114 -3.56 20.40 -3.79
N ARG A 115 -4.15 21.48 -3.27
CA ARG A 115 -3.41 22.52 -2.54
C ARG A 115 -3.06 22.15 -1.10
N HIS A 116 -3.98 21.47 -0.41
CA HIS A 116 -3.92 21.33 1.05
C HIS A 116 -3.59 19.91 1.51
N CYS A 117 -3.87 18.89 0.68
CA CYS A 117 -3.75 17.49 1.09
C CYS A 117 -2.70 16.72 0.27
N SER A 118 -2.56 17.03 -1.02
CA SER A 118 -1.73 16.24 -1.94
C SER A 118 -0.23 16.26 -1.61
N ARG A 119 0.27 17.24 -0.86
CA ARG A 119 1.67 17.24 -0.39
C ARG A 119 1.98 16.03 0.48
N CYS A 120 1.01 15.54 1.25
CA CYS A 120 1.20 14.42 2.16
C CYS A 120 0.51 13.15 1.65
N HIS A 121 -0.67 13.27 1.05
CA HIS A 121 -1.48 12.14 0.63
C HIS A 121 -1.36 11.86 -0.85
N MET A 122 -1.16 10.58 -1.19
CA MET A 122 -1.38 10.12 -2.54
C MET A 122 -2.88 9.97 -2.82
N PHE A 123 -3.29 10.30 -4.04
CA PHE A 123 -4.59 9.99 -4.59
C PHE A 123 -4.43 9.69 -6.07
N ARG A 124 -4.76 8.45 -6.46
CA ARG A 124 -4.67 7.92 -7.81
C ARG A 124 -3.29 8.15 -8.43
N GLY A 125 -2.26 7.69 -7.73
CA GLY A 125 -0.87 7.77 -8.18
C GLY A 125 -0.24 9.16 -8.16
N SER A 126 -0.90 10.14 -7.56
CA SER A 126 -0.43 11.53 -7.50
C SER A 126 -0.43 12.05 -6.07
N GLY A 127 0.60 12.78 -5.67
CA GLY A 127 0.74 13.36 -4.33
C GLY A 127 1.89 12.75 -3.52
N GLY A 128 1.88 12.98 -2.22
CA GLY A 128 2.94 12.61 -1.30
C GLY A 128 2.76 11.23 -0.65
N ARG A 129 3.73 10.89 0.21
CA ARG A 129 3.90 9.56 0.83
C ARG A 129 3.82 9.56 2.35
N LEU A 130 3.75 10.75 2.95
CA LEU A 130 3.69 10.93 4.40
C LEU A 130 2.36 10.51 5.00
N GLY A 131 1.27 10.73 4.26
CA GLY A 131 -0.07 10.29 4.62
C GLY A 131 -0.45 9.02 3.86
N PRO A 132 -1.54 8.36 4.27
CA PRO A 132 -2.10 7.24 3.51
C PRO A 132 -2.49 7.64 2.09
N ASP A 133 -2.36 6.68 1.18
CA ASP A 133 -3.03 6.73 -0.12
C ASP A 133 -4.55 6.74 0.10
N LEU A 134 -5.22 7.74 -0.46
CA LEU A 134 -6.65 7.96 -0.31
C LEU A 134 -7.46 7.41 -1.49
N SER A 135 -6.82 6.76 -2.47
CA SER A 135 -7.49 6.19 -3.65
C SER A 135 -8.61 5.23 -3.32
N THR A 136 -8.47 4.50 -2.20
CA THR A 136 -9.43 3.51 -1.70
C THR A 136 -10.16 3.98 -0.45
N VAL A 137 -10.08 5.25 -0.06
CA VAL A 137 -10.57 5.73 1.25
C VAL A 137 -12.07 5.48 1.46
N ARG A 138 -12.87 5.46 0.39
CA ARG A 138 -14.31 5.12 0.43
C ARG A 138 -14.60 3.66 0.80
N GLU A 139 -13.62 2.77 0.59
CA GLU A 139 -13.65 1.36 0.96
C GLU A 139 -13.15 1.16 2.39
N GLU A 140 -12.62 2.20 3.03
CA GLU A 140 -12.01 2.16 4.36
C GLU A 140 -12.79 2.97 5.40
N LYS A 141 -13.44 4.07 5.00
CA LYS A 141 -14.14 5.01 5.88
C LYS A 141 -15.49 5.43 5.30
N ASN A 142 -16.38 5.94 6.14
CA ASN A 142 -17.58 6.67 5.72
C ASN A 142 -17.34 8.20 5.70
N PRO A 143 -18.25 9.02 5.11
CA PRO A 143 -18.01 10.46 4.97
C PRO A 143 -17.81 11.20 6.30
N THR A 144 -18.57 10.84 7.34
CA THR A 144 -18.44 11.46 8.68
C THR A 144 -17.09 11.13 9.31
N GLU A 145 -16.60 9.90 9.13
CA GLU A 145 -15.28 9.51 9.62
C GLU A 145 -14.13 10.18 8.87
N LEU A 146 -14.31 10.43 7.57
CA LEU A 146 -13.35 11.16 6.76
C LEU A 146 -13.29 12.63 7.17
N LEU A 147 -14.45 13.26 7.35
CA LEU A 147 -14.57 14.62 7.90
C LEU A 147 -13.87 14.71 9.27
N ASP A 148 -14.12 13.73 10.14
CA ASP A 148 -13.53 13.68 11.46
C ASP A 148 -12.00 13.58 11.43
N ALA A 149 -11.47 12.69 10.58
CA ALA A 149 -10.03 12.53 10.40
C ALA A 149 -9.36 13.82 9.88
N ILE A 150 -10.07 14.60 9.06
CA ILE A 150 -9.58 15.89 8.54
C ILE A 150 -9.58 16.96 9.63
N LEU A 151 -10.64 17.06 10.42
CA LEU A 151 -10.80 18.12 11.43
C LEU A 151 -10.03 17.83 12.73
N ARG A 152 -9.82 16.56 13.06
CA ARG A 152 -9.18 16.13 14.32
C ARG A 152 -8.06 15.11 14.05
N PRO A 153 -6.99 15.48 13.33
CA PRO A 153 -5.94 14.54 12.91
C PRO A 153 -5.17 13.88 14.07
N ASP A 154 -5.12 14.53 15.24
CA ASP A 154 -4.48 14.00 16.44
C ASP A 154 -5.40 13.09 17.28
N ALA A 155 -6.69 13.00 16.96
CA ALA A 155 -7.64 12.20 17.77
C ALA A 155 -7.35 10.70 17.71
N SER A 156 -6.83 10.22 16.58
CA SER A 156 -6.39 8.84 16.42
C SER A 156 -5.35 8.75 15.29
N LEU A 157 -4.16 8.27 15.62
CA LEU A 157 -3.15 7.96 14.60
C LEU A 157 -3.55 6.69 13.85
N ARG A 158 -3.59 6.78 12.52
CA ARG A 158 -3.87 5.64 11.65
C ARG A 158 -2.74 4.62 11.75
N SER A 159 -3.10 3.34 11.84
CA SER A 159 -2.16 2.22 11.76
C SER A 159 -1.29 2.29 10.50
N GLY A 160 0.03 2.15 10.65
CA GLY A 160 1.01 2.30 9.57
C GLY A 160 1.43 3.75 9.28
N PHE A 161 0.90 4.71 10.04
CA PHE A 161 1.21 6.14 9.97
C PHE A 161 1.45 6.73 11.36
N GLU A 162 1.78 5.88 12.34
CA GLU A 162 2.24 6.31 13.65
C GLU A 162 3.45 7.22 13.50
N THR A 163 3.50 8.28 14.31
CA THR A 163 4.60 9.24 14.23
C THR A 163 5.69 8.86 15.22
N VAL A 164 6.94 8.98 14.79
CA VAL A 164 8.12 8.68 15.60
C VAL A 164 9.09 9.84 15.53
N GLU A 165 9.68 10.17 16.67
CA GLU A 165 10.82 11.06 16.76
C GLU A 165 12.07 10.23 17.07
N TRP A 166 13.15 10.47 16.34
CA TRP A 166 14.42 9.77 16.55
C TRP A 166 15.60 10.72 16.44
N LYS A 167 16.73 10.29 17.01
CA LYS A 167 18.00 10.98 16.88
C LYS A 167 19.09 9.98 16.57
N PRO A 168 19.67 9.99 15.35
CA PRO A 168 20.86 9.22 15.05
C PRO A 168 22.03 9.67 15.93
N ARG A 169 22.96 8.77 16.29
CA ARG A 169 24.17 9.15 17.02
C ARG A 169 24.98 10.14 16.18
N GLY A 170 25.23 11.33 16.73
CA GLY A 170 25.92 12.42 16.01
C GLY A 170 25.06 13.16 14.99
N GLY A 171 23.75 12.84 14.90
CA GLY A 171 22.80 13.50 14.02
C GLY A 171 21.86 14.48 14.75
N ALA A 172 21.08 15.22 13.96
CA ALA A 172 19.98 16.03 14.47
C ALA A 172 18.77 15.17 14.81
N VAL A 173 17.90 15.68 15.68
CA VAL A 173 16.58 15.10 15.93
C VAL A 173 15.75 15.22 14.64
N ALA A 174 15.08 14.14 14.28
CA ALA A 174 14.17 14.05 13.14
C ALA A 174 12.85 13.41 13.55
N ARG A 175 11.82 13.64 12.74
CA ARG A 175 10.46 13.15 12.92
C ARG A 175 9.91 12.64 11.61
N GLY A 176 8.97 11.70 11.68
CA GLY A 176 8.45 11.01 10.50
C GLY A 176 7.46 9.90 10.83
N THR A 177 7.00 9.20 9.79
CA THR A 177 6.11 8.04 9.95
C THR A 177 6.90 6.77 10.20
N LEU A 178 6.42 5.96 11.13
CA LEU A 178 6.86 4.58 11.34
C LEU A 178 6.46 3.72 10.14
N LYS A 179 7.41 2.93 9.62
CA LYS A 179 7.15 1.90 8.61
C LYS A 179 7.25 0.51 9.21
N ASN A 180 8.26 0.28 10.06
CA ASN A 180 8.39 -0.96 10.84
C ASN A 180 9.35 -0.74 12.02
N GLU A 181 9.24 -1.58 13.05
CA GLU A 181 10.13 -1.62 14.20
C GLU A 181 10.19 -3.02 14.79
N ASP A 182 11.36 -3.39 15.31
CA ASP A 182 11.51 -4.50 16.24
C ASP A 182 12.47 -4.12 17.37
N THR A 183 12.93 -5.09 18.15
CA THR A 183 13.86 -4.85 19.27
C THR A 183 15.19 -4.23 18.82
N PHE A 184 15.62 -4.45 17.58
CA PHE A 184 16.97 -4.13 17.10
C PHE A 184 17.01 -3.10 15.98
N SER A 185 15.90 -2.88 15.29
CA SER A 185 15.82 -2.07 14.07
C SER A 185 14.60 -1.17 14.04
N LEU A 186 14.70 -0.11 13.24
CA LEU A 186 13.68 0.90 13.04
C LEU A 186 13.70 1.34 11.57
N GLN A 187 12.56 1.19 10.89
CA GLN A 187 12.33 1.69 9.54
C GLN A 187 11.33 2.83 9.61
N VAL A 188 11.73 4.02 9.16
CA VAL A 188 10.94 5.26 9.22
C VAL A 188 11.02 6.02 7.90
N MET A 189 10.04 6.86 7.63
CA MET A 189 10.07 7.85 6.56
C MET A 189 10.00 9.24 7.17
N ASP A 190 10.99 10.09 6.91
CA ASP A 190 11.02 11.46 7.42
C ASP A 190 10.05 12.40 6.70
N GLU A 191 9.88 13.62 7.21
CA GLU A 191 9.01 14.67 6.63
C GLU A 191 9.42 15.13 5.21
N LYS A 192 10.58 14.69 4.70
CA LYS A 192 11.03 14.92 3.32
C LYS A 192 10.82 13.68 2.44
N GLU A 193 10.05 12.70 2.92
CA GLU A 193 9.78 11.43 2.29
C GLU A 193 11.01 10.53 2.10
N THR A 194 12.10 10.78 2.84
CA THR A 194 13.29 9.92 2.78
C THR A 194 13.11 8.72 3.70
N LEU A 195 13.35 7.52 3.16
CA LEU A 195 13.32 6.29 3.94
C LEU A 195 14.64 6.10 4.67
N HIS A 196 14.56 5.78 5.96
CA HIS A 196 15.71 5.47 6.80
C HIS A 196 15.56 4.07 7.41
N LEU A 197 16.62 3.26 7.28
CA LEU A 197 16.67 1.87 7.76
C LEU A 197 17.75 1.76 8.85
N PHE A 198 17.37 2.02 10.09
CA PHE A 198 18.31 2.08 11.22
C PHE A 198 18.42 0.75 11.95
N LEU A 199 19.64 0.45 12.41
CA LEU A 199 19.81 -0.37 13.61
C LEU A 199 19.69 0.55 14.82
N LYS A 200 18.95 0.14 15.85
CA LYS A 200 18.71 0.95 17.05
C LYS A 200 19.98 1.26 17.83
N GLN A 201 21.02 0.43 17.70
CA GLN A 201 22.34 0.73 18.26
C GLN A 201 22.97 2.01 17.67
N ASP A 202 22.59 2.39 16.45
CA ASP A 202 23.07 3.60 15.76
C ASP A 202 22.25 4.85 16.15
N LEU A 203 21.22 4.69 16.98
CA LEU A 203 20.38 5.77 17.49
C LEU A 203 20.78 6.14 18.91
N GLU A 204 20.70 7.43 19.22
CA GLU A 204 20.71 7.93 20.59
C GLU A 204 19.36 7.65 21.26
N PHE A 205 18.26 7.91 20.54
CA PHE A 205 16.92 7.51 20.93
C PHE A 205 15.99 7.35 19.71
N ALA A 206 14.91 6.60 19.92
CA ALA A 206 13.70 6.61 19.10
C ALA A 206 12.50 6.46 20.03
N ARG A 207 11.48 7.30 19.85
CA ARG A 207 10.28 7.31 20.70
C ARG A 207 9.02 7.64 19.90
N PRO A 208 7.86 7.04 20.22
CA PRO A 208 6.60 7.44 19.65
C PRO A 208 6.29 8.93 19.91
N ASP A 209 5.71 9.61 18.93
CA ASP A 209 5.09 10.93 19.06
C ASP A 209 3.58 10.75 18.90
N THR A 210 2.81 11.26 19.85
CA THR A 210 1.33 11.14 19.83
C THR A 210 0.67 12.11 18.86
N ARG A 211 1.42 13.09 18.33
CA ARG A 211 0.91 14.06 17.36
C ARG A 211 1.06 13.50 15.96
N SER A 212 0.04 13.71 15.15
CA SER A 212 0.03 13.40 13.73
C SER A 212 0.99 14.29 12.94
N LEU A 213 1.45 13.81 11.79
CA LEU A 213 2.10 14.64 10.77
C LEU A 213 1.09 15.37 9.89
N MET A 214 -0.18 14.96 9.92
CA MET A 214 -1.24 15.65 9.21
C MET A 214 -1.51 16.99 9.91
N PRO A 215 -1.28 18.14 9.24
CA PRO A 215 -1.57 19.43 9.83
C PRO A 215 -3.10 19.58 9.95
N ALA A 216 -3.56 20.24 11.01
CA ALA A 216 -4.94 20.72 11.05
C ALA A 216 -5.14 21.71 9.90
N PRO A 217 -6.02 21.40 8.93
CA PRO A 217 -6.17 22.25 7.77
C PRO A 217 -6.87 23.56 8.16
N ALA A 218 -6.36 24.69 7.68
CA ALA A 218 -7.03 25.99 7.80
C ALA A 218 -8.13 26.11 6.73
N LEU A 219 -9.16 25.27 6.82
CA LEU A 219 -10.27 25.18 5.86
C LEU A 219 -11.61 25.45 6.56
N GLY A 220 -12.52 26.13 5.87
CA GLY A 220 -13.91 26.29 6.29
C GLY A 220 -14.70 24.99 6.14
N ALA A 221 -15.80 24.84 6.88
CA ALA A 221 -16.63 23.63 6.86
C ALA A 221 -17.08 23.23 5.44
N ARG A 222 -17.44 24.22 4.61
CA ARG A 222 -17.85 23.99 3.22
C ARG A 222 -16.71 23.44 2.35
N GLU A 223 -15.50 23.94 2.52
CA GLU A 223 -14.33 23.48 1.78
C GLU A 223 -13.98 22.04 2.14
N VAL A 224 -14.13 21.68 3.42
CA VAL A 224 -13.94 20.29 3.85
C VAL A 224 -15.01 19.37 3.27
N ASP A 225 -16.28 19.79 3.25
CA ASP A 225 -17.35 19.03 2.58
C ASP A 225 -17.06 18.79 1.09
N ASP A 226 -16.53 19.81 0.40
CA ASP A 226 -16.16 19.71 -1.02
C ASP A 226 -14.99 18.73 -1.22
N ILE A 227 -13.97 18.74 -0.36
CA ILE A 227 -12.87 17.73 -0.38
C ILE A 227 -13.42 16.32 -0.13
N VAL A 228 -14.28 16.14 0.87
CA VAL A 228 -14.93 14.85 1.15
C VAL A 228 -15.75 14.40 -0.07
N ALA A 229 -16.47 15.31 -0.73
CA ALA A 229 -17.19 15.01 -1.97
C ALA A 229 -16.27 14.57 -3.10
N TYR A 230 -15.11 15.22 -3.28
CA TYR A 230 -14.12 14.85 -4.28
C TYR A 230 -13.58 13.44 -4.05
N LEU A 231 -13.19 13.11 -2.81
CA LEU A 231 -12.69 11.78 -2.45
C LEU A 231 -13.77 10.70 -2.52
N TRP A 232 -15.04 11.07 -2.31
CA TRP A 232 -16.15 10.11 -2.24
C TRP A 232 -16.83 9.81 -3.59
N LYS A 233 -17.13 10.86 -4.37
CA LYS A 233 -17.92 10.75 -5.62
C LYS A 233 -17.05 10.38 -6.82
N ASP A 234 -15.77 10.11 -6.60
CA ASP A 234 -14.90 9.44 -7.55
C ASP A 234 -14.90 10.15 -8.92
N GLY A 235 -14.84 11.49 -8.89
CA GLY A 235 -14.80 12.32 -10.11
C GLY A 235 -13.77 11.80 -11.12
N PRO A 236 -13.89 12.11 -12.43
CA PRO A 236 -13.13 11.43 -13.48
C PRO A 236 -11.63 11.38 -13.16
N ALA A 237 -11.00 10.22 -13.40
CA ALA A 237 -9.55 10.10 -13.34
C ALA A 237 -8.96 11.09 -14.36
N GLY A 238 -8.35 12.15 -13.86
CA GLY A 238 -7.56 13.04 -14.69
C GLY A 238 -6.30 12.32 -15.15
N ASP A 239 -5.63 12.88 -16.17
CA ASP A 239 -4.30 12.42 -16.54
C ASP A 239 -3.36 12.48 -15.33
N LEU A 240 -2.51 11.47 -15.19
CA LEU A 240 -1.45 11.50 -14.20
C LEU A 240 -0.56 12.72 -14.46
N PRO A 241 -0.14 13.44 -13.40
CA PRO A 241 0.80 14.52 -13.55
C PRO A 241 2.11 14.00 -14.14
N ARG A 242 2.89 14.92 -14.70
CA ARG A 242 4.23 14.61 -15.17
C ARG A 242 5.01 13.95 -14.03
N TRP A 243 5.53 12.76 -14.29
CA TRP A 243 6.28 12.01 -13.30
C TRP A 243 7.65 12.66 -13.04
N GLU A 244 7.87 13.02 -11.78
CA GLU A 244 9.15 13.50 -11.26
C GLU A 244 9.62 12.54 -10.15
N PRO A 245 10.63 11.68 -10.42
CA PRO A 245 11.10 10.73 -9.42
C PRO A 245 11.68 11.39 -8.16
N ALA A 246 11.44 10.78 -7.00
CA ALA A 246 12.05 11.19 -5.74
C ALA A 246 13.58 11.22 -5.82
N ALA A 247 14.20 12.31 -5.35
CA ALA A 247 15.63 12.55 -5.51
C ALA A 247 16.54 11.51 -4.83
N ASP A 248 16.10 10.96 -3.69
CA ASP A 248 16.80 9.98 -2.87
C ASP A 248 16.59 8.52 -3.30
N LEU A 249 15.63 8.25 -4.20
CA LEU A 249 15.39 6.92 -4.77
C LEU A 249 15.06 7.04 -6.27
N ASN A 250 16.00 7.61 -7.04
CA ASN A 250 15.85 7.80 -8.49
C ASN A 250 16.69 6.78 -9.27
N ILE A 251 16.10 5.64 -9.63
CA ILE A 251 16.73 4.63 -10.48
C ILE A 251 16.62 5.05 -11.95
N THR A 252 17.50 5.93 -12.42
CA THR A 252 17.50 6.38 -13.82
C THR A 252 17.87 5.25 -14.79
N PHE A 253 17.46 5.37 -16.06
CA PHE A 253 17.90 4.42 -17.09
C PHE A 253 19.42 4.40 -17.27
N THR A 254 20.11 5.53 -17.09
CA THR A 254 21.59 5.58 -17.09
C THR A 254 22.17 4.75 -15.96
N ARG A 255 21.61 4.86 -14.75
CA ARG A 255 22.00 4.03 -13.60
C ARG A 255 21.79 2.54 -13.87
N LEU A 256 20.65 2.15 -14.44
CA LEU A 256 20.38 0.76 -14.85
C LEU A 256 21.41 0.22 -15.86
N LYS A 257 21.78 1.02 -16.87
CA LYS A 257 22.82 0.65 -17.84
C LYS A 257 24.20 0.47 -17.19
N GLN A 258 24.46 1.22 -16.13
CA GLN A 258 25.72 1.21 -15.40
C GLN A 258 25.65 0.39 -14.12
N ALA A 259 24.67 -0.52 -13.98
CA ALA A 259 24.46 -1.29 -12.75
C ALA A 259 25.73 -2.03 -12.25
N SER A 260 26.60 -2.48 -13.15
CA SER A 260 27.88 -3.12 -12.79
C SER A 260 28.86 -2.21 -12.04
N ALA A 261 28.67 -0.88 -12.09
CA ALA A 261 29.46 0.08 -11.30
C ALA A 261 29.01 0.15 -9.82
N GLU A 262 27.85 -0.41 -9.49
CA GLU A 262 27.28 -0.47 -8.15
C GLU A 262 27.07 -1.93 -7.73
N PRO A 263 28.14 -2.73 -7.54
CA PRO A 263 28.00 -4.17 -7.30
C PRO A 263 27.28 -4.54 -5.99
N HIS A 264 27.09 -3.57 -5.08
CA HIS A 264 26.28 -3.70 -3.87
C HIS A 264 24.76 -3.65 -4.13
N ASN A 265 24.35 -3.23 -5.33
CA ASN A 265 22.97 -3.21 -5.79
C ASN A 265 22.71 -4.34 -6.81
N TRP A 266 21.43 -4.71 -6.94
CA TRP A 266 20.93 -5.66 -7.95
C TRP A 266 19.74 -5.03 -8.65
N LEU A 267 20.00 -4.28 -9.73
CA LEU A 267 19.05 -3.28 -10.26
C LEU A 267 18.10 -3.80 -11.34
N THR A 268 18.30 -5.01 -11.85
CA THR A 268 17.43 -5.64 -12.87
C THR A 268 17.24 -7.11 -12.52
N TYR A 269 16.29 -7.78 -13.17
CA TYR A 269 16.05 -9.22 -12.97
C TYR A 269 17.36 -10.05 -13.05
N TRP A 270 18.23 -9.74 -14.01
CA TRP A 270 19.52 -10.42 -14.22
C TRP A 270 20.71 -9.75 -13.49
N GLY A 271 20.46 -8.79 -12.60
CA GLY A 271 21.46 -7.94 -11.94
C GLY A 271 21.84 -6.74 -12.80
N ASN A 272 22.15 -6.98 -14.08
CA ASN A 272 22.40 -5.93 -15.08
C ASN A 272 21.93 -6.37 -16.48
N TYR A 273 21.89 -5.44 -17.45
CA TYR A 273 21.42 -5.73 -18.80
C TYR A 273 22.30 -6.69 -19.63
N ARG A 274 23.48 -7.13 -19.15
CA ARG A 274 24.25 -8.18 -19.83
C ARG A 274 23.58 -9.56 -19.68
N GLY A 275 22.66 -9.72 -18.72
CA GLY A 275 21.88 -10.95 -18.60
C GLY A 275 22.64 -12.14 -18.00
N THR A 276 23.75 -11.92 -17.30
CA THR A 276 24.64 -13.01 -16.86
C THR A 276 24.37 -13.53 -15.45
N HIS A 277 23.53 -12.87 -14.64
CA HIS A 277 23.36 -13.16 -13.21
C HIS A 277 24.68 -13.20 -12.41
N ALA A 278 25.72 -12.50 -12.87
CA ALA A 278 27.01 -12.44 -12.21
C ALA A 278 27.10 -11.24 -11.24
N SER A 279 27.65 -11.47 -10.05
CA SER A 279 28.03 -10.42 -9.09
C SER A 279 29.54 -10.29 -9.02
N GLU A 280 30.02 -9.06 -8.92
CA GLU A 280 31.44 -8.73 -8.71
C GLU A 280 31.82 -8.74 -7.21
N ILE A 281 30.86 -8.96 -6.30
CA ILE A 281 31.15 -9.08 -4.85
C ILE A 281 31.88 -10.38 -4.58
N SER A 282 33.06 -10.29 -3.96
CA SER A 282 33.94 -11.44 -3.67
C SER A 282 34.19 -11.68 -2.17
N SER A 283 33.36 -11.12 -1.29
CA SER A 283 33.50 -11.33 0.17
C SER A 283 33.21 -12.78 0.60
N ILE A 284 32.32 -13.46 -0.13
CA ILE A 284 32.06 -14.89 -0.01
C ILE A 284 32.82 -15.60 -1.12
N THR A 285 33.63 -16.59 -0.75
CA THR A 285 34.55 -17.31 -1.63
C THR A 285 34.48 -18.81 -1.34
N PRO A 286 35.01 -19.69 -2.22
CA PRO A 286 35.06 -21.12 -1.95
C PRO A 286 35.77 -21.49 -0.63
N SER A 287 36.72 -20.67 -0.16
CA SER A 287 37.47 -20.94 1.08
C SER A 287 36.70 -20.60 2.35
N ASN A 288 35.69 -19.71 2.29
CA ASN A 288 34.95 -19.25 3.47
C ASN A 288 33.44 -19.57 3.46
N VAL A 289 32.89 -20.08 2.35
CA VAL A 289 31.45 -20.36 2.20
C VAL A 289 30.90 -21.34 3.26
N GLY A 290 31.73 -22.25 3.79
CA GLY A 290 31.34 -23.15 4.89
C GLY A 290 30.97 -22.44 6.19
N ALA A 291 31.36 -21.17 6.35
CA ALA A 291 30.99 -20.33 7.50
C ALA A 291 29.65 -19.62 7.33
N LEU A 292 28.99 -19.71 6.16
CA LEU A 292 27.73 -19.02 5.89
C LEU A 292 26.60 -19.51 6.82
N ARG A 293 25.79 -18.58 7.34
CA ARG A 293 24.63 -18.85 8.20
C ARG A 293 23.45 -18.01 7.73
N GLY A 294 22.22 -18.46 8.02
CA GLY A 294 21.03 -17.65 7.78
C GLY A 294 21.05 -16.39 8.65
N ALA A 295 20.96 -15.22 8.02
CA ALA A 295 20.93 -13.93 8.73
C ALA A 295 19.51 -13.56 9.18
N TRP A 296 18.53 -13.79 8.30
CA TRP A 296 17.10 -13.56 8.55
C TRP A 296 16.27 -14.37 7.54
N ALA A 297 14.96 -14.47 7.78
CA ALA A 297 14.01 -15.06 6.85
C ALA A 297 12.73 -14.21 6.79
N TYR A 298 12.18 -14.04 5.58
CA TYR A 298 10.89 -13.38 5.35
C TYR A 298 9.89 -14.39 4.81
N GLN A 299 8.66 -14.38 5.34
CA GLN A 299 7.62 -15.33 4.98
C GLN A 299 6.42 -14.59 4.37
N PHE A 300 6.08 -14.94 3.12
CA PHE A 300 4.85 -14.47 2.47
C PHE A 300 3.59 -15.22 2.96
N GLY A 301 3.75 -16.46 3.46
CA GLY A 301 2.62 -17.28 3.92
C GLY A 301 1.95 -18.12 2.84
N GLY A 302 2.66 -18.46 1.77
CA GLY A 302 2.22 -19.36 0.69
C GLY A 302 3.39 -20.03 -0.04
N THR A 303 3.10 -20.80 -1.09
CA THR A 303 4.10 -21.53 -1.91
C THR A 303 4.20 -20.92 -3.31
N GLY A 304 5.13 -21.42 -4.14
CA GLY A 304 5.27 -20.97 -5.54
C GLY A 304 6.03 -19.64 -5.69
N ILE A 305 7.13 -19.49 -4.96
CA ILE A 305 7.97 -18.29 -5.01
C ILE A 305 9.06 -18.48 -6.07
N GLU A 306 9.00 -17.67 -7.14
CA GLU A 306 10.02 -17.61 -8.20
C GLU A 306 10.71 -16.23 -8.28
N THR A 307 10.47 -15.34 -7.29
CA THR A 307 11.01 -13.98 -7.29
C THR A 307 12.53 -13.97 -7.41
N SER A 308 13.03 -13.14 -8.32
CA SER A 308 14.41 -12.64 -8.27
C SER A 308 14.39 -11.27 -7.60
N PRO A 309 14.93 -11.13 -6.36
CA PRO A 309 14.88 -9.86 -5.65
C PRO A 309 15.60 -8.74 -6.40
N ILE A 310 15.03 -7.53 -6.35
CA ILE A 310 15.72 -6.31 -6.77
C ILE A 310 16.22 -5.60 -5.50
N VAL A 311 17.49 -5.21 -5.47
CA VAL A 311 18.09 -4.53 -4.31
C VAL A 311 18.60 -3.16 -4.74
N VAL A 312 18.08 -2.11 -4.12
CA VAL A 312 18.45 -0.71 -4.38
C VAL A 312 18.69 -0.01 -3.05
N ASP A 313 19.94 0.40 -2.80
CA ASP A 313 20.32 1.30 -1.72
C ASP A 313 19.83 0.81 -0.33
N GLY A 314 19.88 -0.51 -0.11
CA GLY A 314 19.46 -1.16 1.14
C GLY A 314 18.00 -1.60 1.20
N LEU A 315 17.16 -1.20 0.25
CA LEU A 315 15.81 -1.75 0.07
C LEU A 315 15.86 -2.98 -0.85
N MET A 316 15.17 -4.05 -0.45
CA MET A 316 14.99 -5.27 -1.23
C MET A 316 13.53 -5.43 -1.62
N PHE A 317 13.24 -5.42 -2.92
CA PHE A 317 11.90 -5.63 -3.47
C PHE A 317 11.74 -7.08 -3.92
N VAL A 318 10.65 -7.71 -3.48
CA VAL A 318 10.36 -9.12 -3.72
C VAL A 318 8.89 -9.31 -4.11
N THR A 319 8.61 -10.32 -4.93
CA THR A 319 7.25 -10.79 -5.22
C THR A 319 6.98 -12.12 -4.53
N GLY A 320 5.70 -12.40 -4.31
CA GLY A 320 5.20 -13.56 -3.60
C GLY A 320 4.05 -14.24 -4.34
N PRO A 321 3.38 -15.18 -3.67
CA PRO A 321 2.20 -15.88 -4.21
C PRO A 321 1.11 -14.88 -4.62
N LEU A 322 0.39 -15.18 -5.71
CA LEU A 322 -0.75 -14.39 -6.19
C LEU A 322 -0.42 -12.90 -6.44
N ASP A 323 0.79 -12.63 -6.95
CA ASP A 323 1.28 -11.28 -7.27
C ASP A 323 1.36 -10.32 -6.08
N ASP A 324 1.44 -10.86 -4.85
CA ASP A 324 1.84 -10.08 -3.69
C ASP A 324 3.25 -9.51 -3.90
N ALA A 325 3.53 -8.33 -3.34
CA ALA A 325 4.86 -7.72 -3.35
C ALA A 325 5.22 -7.12 -1.99
N ALA A 326 6.51 -6.95 -1.72
CA ALA A 326 6.98 -6.28 -0.53
C ALA A 326 8.30 -5.56 -0.78
N ALA A 327 8.54 -4.47 -0.03
CA ALA A 327 9.87 -3.93 0.19
C ALA A 327 10.35 -4.34 1.58
N LEU A 328 11.58 -4.83 1.66
CA LEU A 328 12.25 -5.25 2.88
C LEU A 328 13.47 -4.37 3.10
N ASP A 329 13.82 -4.12 4.36
CA ASP A 329 15.18 -3.74 4.72
C ASP A 329 16.09 -4.94 4.45
N ALA A 330 17.00 -4.82 3.49
CA ALA A 330 17.87 -5.91 3.04
C ALA A 330 18.80 -6.45 4.16
N ARG A 331 19.04 -5.64 5.20
CA ARG A 331 19.90 -6.01 6.34
C ARG A 331 19.17 -6.88 7.35
N THR A 332 17.88 -6.64 7.55
CA THR A 332 17.10 -7.22 8.66
C THR A 332 15.95 -8.13 8.20
N GLY A 333 15.54 -8.04 6.93
CA GLY A 333 14.37 -8.74 6.39
C GLY A 333 13.03 -8.14 6.84
N ARG A 334 13.02 -7.01 7.56
CA ARG A 334 11.80 -6.34 8.02
C ARG A 334 11.11 -5.67 6.84
N ALA A 335 9.81 -5.92 6.69
CA ALA A 335 9.03 -5.31 5.62
C ALA A 335 8.78 -3.83 5.90
N VAL A 336 9.20 -2.95 5.00
CA VAL A 336 8.87 -1.52 5.01
C VAL A 336 7.41 -1.34 4.59
N TRP A 337 6.95 -2.11 3.60
CA TRP A 337 5.56 -2.16 3.16
C TRP A 337 5.24 -3.52 2.54
N ARG A 338 3.95 -3.80 2.38
CA ARG A 338 3.43 -4.98 1.66
C ARG A 338 2.30 -4.54 0.74
N TYR A 339 2.30 -5.07 -0.47
CA TYR A 339 1.26 -4.90 -1.47
C TYR A 339 0.57 -6.25 -1.68
N ARG A 340 -0.76 -6.24 -1.72
CA ARG A 340 -1.57 -7.42 -2.05
C ARG A 340 -2.35 -7.17 -3.32
N HIS A 341 -2.14 -8.02 -4.31
CA HIS A 341 -2.93 -7.98 -5.52
C HIS A 341 -4.18 -8.85 -5.37
N ARG A 342 -5.31 -8.41 -5.93
CA ARG A 342 -6.55 -9.18 -5.88
C ARG A 342 -6.74 -9.94 -7.19
N VAL A 343 -6.05 -11.07 -7.29
CA VAL A 343 -6.23 -11.99 -8.42
C VAL A 343 -7.67 -12.53 -8.43
N PRO A 344 -8.41 -12.42 -9.54
CA PRO A 344 -9.73 -13.04 -9.69
C PRO A 344 -9.67 -14.56 -9.53
N ASN A 345 -10.71 -15.15 -8.92
CA ASN A 345 -10.77 -16.60 -8.70
C ASN A 345 -10.94 -17.40 -10.01
N ASP A 346 -11.26 -16.74 -11.12
CA ASP A 346 -11.47 -17.33 -12.45
C ASP A 346 -10.25 -17.24 -13.37
N VAL A 347 -9.07 -16.85 -12.85
CA VAL A 347 -7.81 -16.97 -13.60
C VAL A 347 -7.52 -18.44 -13.93
N HIS A 348 -7.19 -18.72 -15.19
CA HIS A 348 -7.00 -20.07 -15.71
C HIS A 348 -5.69 -20.70 -15.21
N SER A 349 -5.71 -21.31 -14.03
CA SER A 349 -4.58 -22.07 -13.47
C SER A 349 -4.16 -23.30 -14.29
N SER A 350 -4.97 -23.73 -15.26
CA SER A 350 -4.58 -24.74 -16.25
C SER A 350 -3.69 -24.19 -17.38
N CYS A 351 -3.72 -22.87 -17.61
CA CYS A 351 -2.96 -22.18 -18.66
C CYS A 351 -1.64 -21.58 -18.15
N THR A 352 -1.40 -21.58 -16.83
CA THR A 352 -0.24 -20.93 -16.24
C THR A 352 0.15 -21.54 -14.91
N VAL A 353 1.42 -21.37 -14.55
CA VAL A 353 1.86 -21.49 -13.16
C VAL A 353 1.44 -20.24 -12.37
N MET A 354 0.96 -20.44 -11.14
CA MET A 354 0.48 -19.35 -10.27
C MET A 354 1.65 -18.71 -9.50
N THR A 355 2.68 -18.29 -10.22
CA THR A 355 3.93 -17.75 -9.68
C THR A 355 4.27 -16.41 -10.31
N ASN A 356 5.13 -15.65 -9.63
CA ASN A 356 5.65 -14.37 -10.11
C ASN A 356 7.17 -14.33 -9.98
N ARG A 357 7.87 -13.87 -11.02
CA ARG A 357 9.34 -13.89 -11.11
C ARG A 357 10.02 -12.60 -10.67
N GLY A 358 9.27 -11.54 -10.39
CA GLY A 358 9.83 -10.32 -9.80
C GLY A 358 9.33 -9.03 -10.45
N LEU A 359 10.06 -7.95 -10.16
CA LEU A 359 9.70 -6.58 -10.50
C LEU A 359 10.74 -5.97 -11.45
N ALA A 360 10.34 -4.93 -12.18
CA ALA A 360 11.28 -3.93 -12.71
C ALA A 360 11.28 -2.68 -11.83
N VAL A 361 12.39 -1.94 -11.85
CA VAL A 361 12.53 -0.62 -11.23
C VAL A 361 12.83 0.44 -12.31
N LEU A 362 12.26 1.63 -12.16
CA LEU A 362 12.65 2.83 -12.91
C LEU A 362 12.18 4.07 -12.15
N GLY A 363 13.06 5.07 -12.01
CA GLY A 363 12.84 6.24 -11.16
C GLY A 363 12.56 5.79 -9.73
N ASP A 364 11.44 6.21 -9.14
CA ASP A 364 10.98 5.84 -7.80
C ASP A 364 9.80 4.83 -7.83
N ARG A 365 9.68 4.07 -8.93
CA ARG A 365 8.55 3.16 -9.17
C ARG A 365 9.00 1.73 -9.39
N LEU A 366 8.12 0.82 -9.02
CA LEU A 366 8.20 -0.61 -9.29
C LEU A 366 7.14 -0.99 -10.32
N TYR A 367 7.45 -1.97 -11.17
CA TYR A 367 6.53 -2.46 -12.20
C TYR A 367 6.36 -3.97 -12.07
N LEU A 368 5.10 -4.38 -12.03
CA LEU A 368 4.65 -5.74 -11.77
C LEU A 368 3.72 -6.18 -12.90
N GLY A 369 4.03 -7.31 -13.54
CA GLY A 369 3.06 -8.04 -14.35
C GLY A 369 2.28 -9.00 -13.46
N THR A 370 0.97 -9.15 -13.69
CA THR A 370 0.09 -9.95 -12.85
C THR A 370 -0.54 -11.14 -13.59
N LEU A 371 -0.97 -12.14 -12.84
CA LEU A 371 -1.61 -13.37 -13.31
C LEU A 371 -2.93 -13.11 -14.03
N ASP A 372 -3.62 -12.02 -13.71
CA ASP A 372 -4.83 -11.55 -14.39
C ASP A 372 -4.53 -10.60 -15.57
N THR A 373 -3.29 -10.60 -16.06
CA THR A 373 -2.84 -9.93 -17.28
C THR A 373 -2.90 -8.40 -17.21
N TYR A 374 -2.57 -7.83 -16.06
CA TYR A 374 -2.34 -6.40 -15.89
C TYR A 374 -0.86 -6.07 -15.78
N LEU A 375 -0.52 -4.84 -16.17
CA LEU A 375 0.71 -4.18 -15.78
C LEU A 375 0.38 -3.15 -14.71
N VAL A 376 1.06 -3.24 -13.58
CA VAL A 376 0.85 -2.39 -12.40
C VAL A 376 2.11 -1.60 -12.12
N ALA A 377 1.98 -0.31 -11.87
CA ALA A 377 3.03 0.51 -11.28
C ALA A 377 2.75 0.77 -9.80
N LEU A 378 3.75 0.53 -8.96
CA LEU A 378 3.71 0.80 -7.52
C LEU A 378 4.75 1.88 -7.17
N ASP A 379 4.45 2.69 -6.18
CA ASP A 379 5.43 3.57 -5.55
C ASP A 379 6.45 2.74 -4.77
N ALA A 380 7.74 2.91 -5.04
CA ALA A 380 8.77 2.06 -4.45
C ALA A 380 8.93 2.25 -2.93
N LYS A 381 8.54 3.42 -2.40
CA LYS A 381 8.72 3.73 -0.97
C LYS A 381 7.54 3.30 -0.10
N THR A 382 6.36 3.16 -0.69
CA THR A 382 5.11 2.89 0.04
C THR A 382 4.38 1.63 -0.42
N GLY A 383 4.68 1.13 -1.62
CA GLY A 383 3.95 0.02 -2.26
C GLY A 383 2.57 0.40 -2.77
N ALA A 384 2.21 1.69 -2.72
CA ALA A 384 0.90 2.17 -3.13
C ALA A 384 0.76 2.17 -4.66
N LYS A 385 -0.43 1.83 -5.16
CA LYS A 385 -0.68 1.67 -6.61
C LYS A 385 -0.76 3.03 -7.29
N ILE A 386 0.09 3.25 -8.28
CA ILE A 386 0.12 4.49 -9.06
C ILE A 386 -0.84 4.38 -10.24
N TRP A 387 -0.69 3.33 -11.04
CA TRP A 387 -1.58 2.99 -12.14
C TRP A 387 -1.60 1.50 -12.37
N GLU A 388 -2.62 1.05 -13.09
CA GLU A 388 -2.81 -0.33 -13.50
C GLU A 388 -3.54 -0.31 -14.85
N VAL A 389 -3.01 -1.07 -15.81
CA VAL A 389 -3.55 -1.14 -17.17
C VAL A 389 -3.67 -2.59 -17.63
N PRO A 390 -4.75 -2.96 -18.32
CA PRO A 390 -4.86 -4.30 -18.89
C PRO A 390 -3.88 -4.46 -20.04
N VAL A 391 -3.14 -5.57 -20.06
CA VAL A 391 -2.27 -5.96 -21.19
C VAL A 391 -3.05 -6.79 -22.20
N ASP A 392 -3.89 -7.73 -21.72
CA ASP A 392 -4.89 -8.48 -22.49
C ASP A 392 -5.98 -9.01 -21.54
N ASP A 393 -6.93 -9.78 -22.07
CA ASP A 393 -8.00 -10.43 -21.31
C ASP A 393 -7.56 -11.80 -20.80
N TYR A 394 -7.37 -11.90 -19.48
CA TYR A 394 -6.99 -13.14 -18.80
C TYR A 394 -8.01 -14.29 -19.00
N ARG A 395 -9.27 -13.98 -19.33
CA ARG A 395 -10.32 -14.99 -19.59
C ARG A 395 -10.07 -15.79 -20.86
N LYS A 396 -9.16 -15.34 -21.72
CA LYS A 396 -8.69 -16.12 -22.87
C LYS A 396 -7.66 -17.18 -22.46
N GLY A 397 -7.10 -17.08 -21.26
CA GLY A 397 -5.99 -17.90 -20.77
C GLY A 397 -4.63 -17.19 -20.76
N PHE A 398 -4.58 -15.88 -21.07
CA PHE A 398 -3.37 -15.08 -20.87
C PHE A 398 -3.08 -14.89 -19.38
N SER A 399 -1.79 -14.75 -19.06
CA SER A 399 -1.30 -14.31 -17.75
C SER A 399 0.07 -13.66 -17.92
N ILE A 400 0.60 -13.03 -16.87
CA ILE A 400 1.98 -12.53 -16.84
C ILE A 400 2.66 -13.09 -15.60
N THR A 401 3.71 -13.89 -15.81
CA THR A 401 4.47 -14.54 -14.72
C THR A 401 5.93 -14.08 -14.66
N HIS A 402 6.48 -13.54 -15.75
CA HIS A 402 7.85 -12.99 -15.80
C HIS A 402 7.93 -11.57 -15.24
N ALA A 403 9.12 -11.19 -14.78
CA ALA A 403 9.40 -9.82 -14.39
C ALA A 403 9.38 -8.91 -15.64
N PRO A 404 8.75 -7.71 -15.57
CA PRO A 404 8.86 -6.71 -16.64
C PRO A 404 10.30 -6.24 -16.85
N LEU A 405 10.54 -5.49 -17.94
CA LEU A 405 11.84 -4.89 -18.23
C LEU A 405 11.72 -3.38 -18.44
N ALA A 406 12.34 -2.60 -17.57
CA ALA A 406 12.43 -1.15 -17.75
C ALA A 406 13.51 -0.79 -18.79
N LEU A 407 13.18 0.09 -19.74
CA LEU A 407 14.07 0.61 -20.78
C LEU A 407 13.68 2.05 -21.12
N ASP A 408 14.53 3.02 -20.79
CA ASP A 408 14.41 4.41 -21.28
C ASP A 408 12.99 5.01 -21.21
N GLY A 409 12.43 5.09 -20.00
CA GLY A 409 11.08 5.61 -19.79
C GLY A 409 9.96 4.66 -20.22
N LYS A 410 10.27 3.40 -20.56
CA LYS A 410 9.32 2.40 -21.06
C LYS A 410 9.42 1.13 -20.24
N ILE A 411 8.31 0.41 -20.14
CA ILE A 411 8.22 -0.90 -19.50
C ILE A 411 7.83 -1.89 -20.57
N VAL A 412 8.70 -2.87 -20.81
CA VAL A 412 8.49 -3.95 -21.76
C VAL A 412 7.96 -5.15 -21.00
N VAL A 413 6.86 -5.73 -21.51
CA VAL A 413 6.23 -6.91 -20.92
C VAL A 413 5.63 -7.78 -22.02
N GLY A 414 5.82 -9.09 -21.92
CA GLY A 414 5.11 -10.08 -22.74
C GLY A 414 3.97 -10.75 -21.99
N VAL A 415 3.51 -11.90 -22.49
CA VAL A 415 2.44 -12.72 -21.89
C VAL A 415 2.80 -14.21 -21.89
N THR A 416 2.28 -14.95 -20.91
CA THR A 416 2.16 -16.41 -20.95
C THR A 416 0.98 -16.77 -21.86
N ALA A 417 1.19 -17.69 -22.82
CA ALA A 417 0.21 -17.97 -23.88
C ALA A 417 0.21 -19.45 -24.35
N GLY A 418 1.26 -20.22 -24.04
CA GLY A 418 1.56 -21.47 -24.72
C GLY A 418 0.57 -22.60 -24.45
N GLU A 419 0.23 -22.81 -23.17
CA GLU A 419 -0.60 -23.93 -22.71
C GLU A 419 -2.04 -23.85 -23.21
N CYS A 420 -2.51 -22.66 -23.57
CA CYS A 420 -3.87 -22.42 -24.06
C CYS A 420 -3.91 -21.99 -25.54
N ALA A 421 -2.86 -22.34 -26.30
CA ALA A 421 -2.76 -22.15 -27.75
C ALA A 421 -3.02 -20.71 -28.21
N LEU A 422 -2.61 -19.73 -27.39
CA LEU A 422 -2.72 -18.32 -27.70
C LEU A 422 -1.46 -17.83 -28.43
N THR A 423 -1.59 -16.73 -29.19
CA THR A 423 -0.44 -16.09 -29.83
C THR A 423 0.25 -15.15 -28.84
N GLY A 424 1.49 -15.46 -28.48
CA GLY A 424 2.30 -14.60 -27.62
C GLY A 424 2.74 -13.31 -28.30
N PHE A 425 2.95 -12.26 -27.51
CA PHE A 425 3.45 -10.96 -27.96
C PHE A 425 4.32 -10.31 -26.89
N VAL A 426 5.01 -9.23 -27.28
CA VAL A 426 5.78 -8.36 -26.40
C VAL A 426 5.42 -6.92 -26.73
N ASP A 427 5.01 -6.17 -25.72
CA ASP A 427 4.62 -4.77 -25.84
C ASP A 427 5.50 -3.86 -24.99
N ALA A 428 5.47 -2.57 -25.31
CA ALA A 428 6.09 -1.52 -24.50
C ALA A 428 5.02 -0.52 -24.03
N TYR A 429 5.16 -0.08 -22.79
CA TYR A 429 4.26 0.86 -22.12
C TYR A 429 5.05 2.06 -21.64
N ASP A 430 4.49 3.26 -21.72
CA ASP A 430 5.07 4.44 -21.10
C ASP A 430 5.11 4.26 -19.57
N ALA A 431 6.30 4.38 -18.97
CA ALA A 431 6.49 4.11 -17.55
C ALA A 431 5.76 5.10 -16.63
N SER A 432 5.53 6.32 -17.13
CA SER A 432 4.87 7.37 -16.34
C SER A 432 3.35 7.20 -16.28
N THR A 433 2.75 6.74 -17.39
CA THR A 433 1.28 6.73 -17.58
C THR A 433 0.66 5.34 -17.70
N GLY A 434 1.46 4.30 -17.97
CA GLY A 434 0.95 2.98 -18.34
C GLY A 434 0.34 2.94 -19.74
N LYS A 435 0.45 4.00 -20.55
CA LYS A 435 -0.09 4.01 -21.91
C LYS A 435 0.70 3.04 -22.79
N ARG A 436 0.01 2.08 -23.43
CA ARG A 436 0.61 1.20 -24.44
C ARG A 436 1.17 2.04 -25.59
N LEU A 437 2.43 1.81 -25.93
CA LEU A 437 3.11 2.46 -27.03
C LEU A 437 2.80 1.71 -28.33
N PRO A 438 2.66 2.42 -29.46
CA PRO A 438 2.46 1.76 -30.74
C PRO A 438 3.68 0.86 -31.06
N ALA A 439 3.41 -0.37 -31.50
CA ALA A 439 4.45 -1.19 -32.09
C ALA A 439 5.08 -0.40 -33.25
N ARG A 440 6.39 -0.15 -33.17
CA ARG A 440 7.11 0.56 -34.26
C ARG A 440 6.83 -0.21 -35.56
N ALA A 441 6.44 0.52 -36.61
CA ALA A 441 6.00 -0.03 -37.89
C ALA A 441 6.91 -1.16 -38.40
N PRO A 442 6.37 -2.16 -39.13
CA PRO A 442 7.14 -3.28 -39.65
C PRO A 442 8.39 -2.80 -40.41
N ARG A 443 9.51 -3.54 -40.26
CA ARG A 443 10.78 -3.28 -40.95
C ARG A 443 10.53 -2.94 -42.42
N GLY A 444 10.90 -1.72 -42.84
CA GLY A 444 10.78 -1.30 -44.24
C GLY A 444 10.79 0.22 -44.48
N GLN A 445 10.53 1.05 -43.47
CA GLN A 445 10.71 2.50 -43.61
C GLN A 445 12.07 2.91 -43.03
N ALA A 446 12.90 3.48 -43.91
CA ALA A 446 14.20 4.03 -43.55
C ALA A 446 14.04 5.03 -42.39
N ILE A 447 14.91 4.89 -41.40
CA ILE A 447 15.10 5.92 -40.37
C ILE A 447 15.53 7.19 -41.12
N PRO A 448 14.84 8.34 -41.01
CA PRO A 448 15.37 9.59 -41.52
C PRO A 448 16.69 9.84 -40.79
N GLN A 449 17.80 9.82 -41.53
CA GLN A 449 19.06 10.25 -40.97
C GLN A 449 18.92 11.74 -40.65
N THR A 450 18.97 12.10 -39.37
CA THR A 450 19.32 13.46 -38.96
C THR A 450 20.66 13.80 -39.58
N PRO A 451 20.81 14.92 -40.32
CA PRO A 451 22.10 15.31 -40.88
C PRO A 451 23.09 15.46 -39.72
N ALA A 452 24.25 14.83 -39.85
CA ALA A 452 25.38 15.11 -38.98
C ALA A 452 25.71 16.61 -39.14
N GLY A 453 25.62 17.36 -38.05
CA GLY A 453 26.15 18.72 -38.01
C GLY A 453 27.66 18.65 -38.20
N ASP A 454 28.19 19.47 -39.11
CA ASP A 454 29.62 19.59 -39.33
C ASP A 454 30.35 19.98 -38.04
N PRO A 455 31.57 19.45 -37.80
CA PRO A 455 32.35 19.83 -36.64
C PRO A 455 32.76 21.31 -36.72
N PRO A 456 32.89 22.00 -35.57
CA PRO A 456 33.29 23.41 -35.55
C PRO A 456 34.72 23.58 -36.09
N GLY A 457 34.87 24.52 -37.02
CA GLY A 457 36.16 24.97 -37.57
C GLY A 457 36.88 25.97 -36.69
#